data_AF-A0A8H6X2D1-F1
#
_entry.id   AF-A0A8H6X2D1-F1
#
_cell.length_a   1.000
_cell.length_b   1.000
_cell.length_c   1.000
_cell.angle_alpha   90.00
_cell.angle_beta   90.00
_cell.angle_gamma   90.00
#
_symmetry.space_group_name_H-M   'P 1'
#
loop_
_entity.id
_entity.type
_entity.pdbx_description
1 polymer ?
#
loop_
_entity_poly.entity_id
_entity_poly.type
_entity_poly.pdbx_seq_one_letter_code
_entity_poly.pdbx_strand_id
1 'polypeptide(L)'
;MCLMSVRSTHGRRLLPVSPTASRMLNLMHSPSINATPARRVPSSVVGTMKLLSVSFFAAIAASASAYSDPYNHIWIAPGPDDQRSPCPGLNTLANHGYLPRSGQNFTIPDVMDAALDAFNVNWDTILIAAKFGLLTQNNVESELTMSLGPLSLHNAVEHDASLSRNDFGDGTGDNVHFNETVFATLANANPGVDFYNASSAAAVQFARLADSIATNPFIVNTQKEFVLRSRESGLYLSIFGNPLTGVAPKNFVQIFFREERLPIEEGWTKSTTLITSDTLAPIETIVRAESNWTATTTCGPLVLAPGLTVNQAKLAL
;
A
#
# COMPACT_ATOMS: atom_id res chain seq x y z
N MET A 1 -8.07 4.69 -32.05
CA MET A 1 -6.78 4.67 -31.34
C MET A 1 -7.01 5.54 -30.11
N CYS A 2 -7.37 4.95 -28.97
CA CYS A 2 -7.58 5.70 -27.72
C CYS A 2 -6.30 6.49 -27.40
N LEU A 3 -6.41 7.69 -26.80
CA LEU A 3 -5.21 8.40 -26.33
C LEU A 3 -4.38 7.42 -25.50
N MET A 4 -3.11 7.23 -25.88
CA MET A 4 -2.14 6.25 -25.35
C MET A 4 -1.96 4.92 -26.10
N SER A 5 -2.13 4.88 -27.42
CA SER A 5 -1.23 4.02 -28.22
C SER A 5 -0.01 4.82 -28.66
N VAL A 6 0.88 5.13 -27.72
CA VAL A 6 2.26 5.50 -28.09
C VAL A 6 3.00 4.20 -28.37
N ARG A 7 2.83 3.67 -29.59
CA ARG A 7 3.83 2.74 -30.13
C ARG A 7 5.13 3.54 -30.24
N SER A 8 6.12 3.22 -29.41
CA SER A 8 7.49 3.65 -29.63
C SER A 8 8.00 3.02 -30.92
N THR A 9 7.80 3.69 -32.05
CA THR A 9 8.50 3.40 -33.29
C THR A 9 9.80 4.20 -33.29
N HIS A 10 10.78 3.76 -32.50
CA HIS A 10 12.17 4.09 -32.76
C HIS A 10 12.84 2.89 -33.42
N GLY A 11 12.70 2.84 -34.74
CA GLY A 11 13.60 2.06 -35.57
C GLY A 11 14.98 2.71 -35.54
N ARG A 12 15.94 2.08 -34.85
CA ARG A 12 17.36 2.23 -35.18
C ARG A 12 18.07 0.88 -35.11
N ARG A 13 18.58 0.54 -36.29
CA ARG A 13 19.54 -0.50 -36.69
C ARG A 13 20.38 -1.11 -35.56
N LEU A 14 20.37 -2.44 -35.56
CA LEU A 14 21.41 -3.29 -35.00
C LEU A 14 22.70 -3.17 -35.84
N LEU A 15 23.84 -2.95 -35.18
CA LEU A 15 25.15 -3.47 -35.57
C LEU A 15 25.96 -3.85 -34.31
N PRO A 16 26.81 -4.88 -34.35
CA PRO A 16 27.28 -5.60 -33.17
C PRO A 16 28.71 -5.21 -32.76
N VAL A 17 29.04 -5.25 -31.46
CA VAL A 17 30.43 -5.39 -30.98
C VAL A 17 30.45 -6.20 -29.69
N SER A 18 31.31 -7.22 -29.67
CA SER A 18 31.63 -8.14 -28.55
C SER A 18 33.07 -7.86 -28.06
N PRO A 19 33.68 -8.63 -27.13
CA PRO A 19 33.97 -8.21 -25.76
C PRO A 19 35.48 -8.09 -25.48
N THR A 20 35.89 -7.34 -24.44
CA THR A 20 37.24 -7.54 -23.87
C THR A 20 37.31 -7.21 -22.38
N ALA A 21 37.95 -8.14 -21.67
CA ALA A 21 38.20 -8.18 -20.25
C ALA A 21 39.59 -7.63 -19.88
N SER A 22 39.80 -7.49 -18.56
CA SER A 22 41.10 -7.46 -17.84
C SER A 22 41.91 -6.16 -17.94
N ARG A 23 42.62 -5.66 -16.92
CA ARG A 23 43.24 -6.30 -15.73
C ARG A 23 43.81 -5.21 -14.79
N MET A 24 43.88 -5.53 -13.48
CA MET A 24 44.99 -5.26 -12.52
C MET A 24 45.35 -3.80 -12.14
N LEU A 25 45.86 -3.46 -10.94
CA LEU A 25 46.46 -4.23 -9.85
C LEU A 25 46.42 -3.43 -8.53
N ASN A 26 46.25 -4.16 -7.43
CA ASN A 26 46.63 -3.99 -6.02
C ASN A 26 47.50 -2.80 -5.55
N LEU A 27 47.27 -2.37 -4.29
CA LEU A 27 48.03 -2.77 -3.07
C LEU A 27 47.58 -1.85 -1.91
N MET A 28 46.92 -2.42 -0.90
CA MET A 28 47.46 -2.69 0.45
C MET A 28 48.20 -1.51 1.10
N HIS A 29 47.81 -1.15 2.31
CA HIS A 29 48.66 -1.21 3.52
C HIS A 29 47.82 -0.94 4.78
N SER A 30 47.68 -1.95 5.63
CA SER A 30 47.44 -1.78 7.07
C SER A 30 48.68 -1.18 7.73
N PRO A 31 48.54 -0.61 8.93
CA PRO A 31 49.25 -1.25 10.03
C PRO A 31 48.43 -1.37 11.32
N SER A 32 48.78 -2.42 12.04
CA SER A 32 48.34 -2.86 13.35
C SER A 32 48.98 -2.08 14.51
N ILE A 33 48.49 -2.40 15.72
CA ILE A 33 49.18 -2.41 17.03
C ILE A 33 48.94 -1.17 17.93
N ASN A 34 48.15 -1.31 19.01
CA ASN A 34 48.68 -1.60 20.35
C ASN A 34 47.58 -1.70 21.42
N ALA A 35 47.71 -2.69 22.29
CA ALA A 35 46.98 -2.86 23.54
C ALA A 35 47.93 -2.58 24.73
N THR A 36 47.41 -1.98 25.81
CA THR A 36 47.81 -2.15 27.25
C THR A 36 47.29 -0.98 28.10
N PRO A 37 47.22 -1.05 29.45
CA PRO A 37 46.90 -2.18 30.31
C PRO A 37 45.82 -1.85 31.38
N ALA A 38 45.31 -2.89 32.03
CA ALA A 38 44.38 -2.85 33.16
C ALA A 38 44.99 -2.22 34.43
N ARG A 39 44.20 -1.39 35.14
CA ARG A 39 44.57 -0.78 36.42
C ARG A 39 43.92 -1.54 37.59
N ARG A 40 44.75 -1.94 38.54
CA ARG A 40 44.38 -2.64 39.79
C ARG A 40 43.56 -1.73 40.72
N VAL A 41 42.54 -2.30 41.34
CA VAL A 41 41.82 -1.72 42.50
C VAL A 41 42.31 -2.44 43.75
N PRO A 42 42.70 -1.73 44.83
CA PRO A 42 43.01 -2.36 46.10
C PRO A 42 41.75 -2.57 46.96
N SER A 43 41.70 -3.73 47.61
CA SER A 43 40.75 -4.14 48.63
C SER A 43 41.26 -3.79 50.05
N SER A 44 40.41 -3.17 50.86
CA SER A 44 40.35 -3.12 52.34
C SER A 44 39.63 -1.80 52.70
N VAL A 45 38.67 -1.71 53.61
CA VAL A 45 38.71 -2.08 55.03
C VAL A 45 37.28 -2.34 55.51
N VAL A 46 37.13 -3.42 56.30
CA VAL A 46 35.93 -3.75 57.09
C VAL A 46 35.84 -2.78 58.26
N GLY A 47 34.72 -2.07 58.38
CA GLY A 47 34.40 -1.19 59.51
C GLY A 47 32.94 -1.34 59.90
N THR A 48 32.69 -2.13 60.95
CA THR A 48 31.41 -2.28 61.64
C THR A 48 31.13 -1.07 62.53
N MET A 49 30.00 -0.36 62.36
CA MET A 49 29.10 0.00 63.48
C MET A 49 27.82 0.76 63.07
N LYS A 50 26.69 0.14 63.45
CA LYS A 50 25.46 0.70 64.01
C LYS A 50 24.54 1.62 63.16
N LEU A 51 23.40 0.99 62.82
CA LEU A 51 22.03 1.48 62.80
C LEU A 51 21.81 2.99 62.99
N LEU A 52 21.23 3.61 61.96
CA LEU A 52 20.12 4.56 62.09
C LEU A 52 19.17 4.34 60.90
N SER A 53 17.93 4.04 61.26
CA SER A 53 16.76 3.91 60.39
C SER A 53 16.45 5.23 59.66
N VAL A 54 16.28 5.19 58.35
CA VAL A 54 15.13 5.79 57.65
C VAL A 54 14.90 4.98 56.36
N SER A 55 13.73 4.39 56.24
CA SER A 55 13.24 3.80 55.00
C SER A 55 13.15 4.88 53.93
N PHE A 56 13.96 4.77 52.88
CA PHE A 56 13.75 5.51 51.64
C PHE A 56 13.66 4.48 50.50
N PHE A 57 12.47 3.92 50.33
CA PHE A 57 12.10 3.36 49.03
C PHE A 57 12.05 4.56 48.08
N ALA A 58 13.15 4.81 47.38
CA ALA A 58 13.11 5.63 46.17
C ALA A 58 12.31 4.84 45.13
N ALA A 59 10.99 5.03 45.12
CA ALA A 59 10.19 4.72 43.97
C ALA A 59 10.69 5.63 42.84
N ILE A 60 11.52 5.07 41.95
CA ILE A 60 11.74 5.68 40.64
C ILE A 60 10.41 5.52 39.92
N ALA A 61 9.52 6.51 40.09
CA ALA A 61 8.46 6.72 39.14
C ALA A 61 9.14 7.15 37.85
N ALA A 62 9.45 6.17 37.00
CA ALA A 62 9.65 6.43 35.59
C ALA A 62 8.30 6.95 35.08
N SER A 63 8.12 8.27 35.11
CA SER A 63 7.12 8.92 34.28
C SER A 63 7.64 8.82 32.84
N ALA A 64 7.56 7.61 32.28
CA ALA A 64 7.29 7.50 30.87
C ALA A 64 5.94 8.17 30.70
N SER A 65 5.94 9.43 30.24
CA SER A 65 4.77 9.95 29.56
C SER A 65 4.58 9.04 28.35
N ALA A 66 3.86 7.94 28.56
CA ALA A 66 3.17 7.28 27.46
C ALA A 66 2.36 8.41 26.83
N TYR A 67 2.72 8.76 25.60
CA TYR A 67 1.79 9.47 24.73
C TYR A 67 0.53 8.60 24.71
N SER A 68 -0.46 8.96 25.51
CA SER A 68 -1.75 8.31 25.49
C SER A 68 -2.39 8.76 24.20
N ASP A 69 -2.19 7.99 23.13
CA ASP A 69 -3.00 8.11 21.93
C ASP A 69 -4.47 8.07 22.38
N PRO A 70 -5.22 9.18 22.23
CA PRO A 70 -6.58 9.30 22.74
C PRO A 70 -7.55 8.33 22.03
N TYR A 71 -7.14 7.65 20.96
CA TYR A 71 -7.95 6.68 20.22
C TYR A 71 -7.50 5.22 20.40
N ASN A 72 -6.36 5.00 21.04
CA ASN A 72 -5.69 3.71 21.22
C ASN A 72 -5.74 2.83 19.96
N HIS A 73 -5.62 3.41 18.76
CA HIS A 73 -5.94 2.88 17.41
C HIS A 73 -6.44 1.41 17.31
N ILE A 74 -7.45 1.04 18.10
CA ILE A 74 -7.91 -0.34 18.21
C ILE A 74 -8.81 -0.61 17.03
N TRP A 75 -8.74 -1.84 16.52
CA TRP A 75 -9.68 -2.27 15.51
C TRP A 75 -11.08 -2.38 16.11
N ILE A 76 -12.04 -1.74 15.45
CA ILE A 76 -13.46 -1.86 15.73
C ILE A 76 -14.15 -2.07 14.38
N ALA A 77 -14.94 -3.15 14.29
CA ALA A 77 -15.75 -3.43 13.11
C ALA A 77 -16.68 -2.24 12.79
N PRO A 78 -16.92 -1.92 11.50
CA PRO A 78 -17.87 -0.87 11.12
C PRO A 78 -19.28 -1.21 11.60
N GLY A 79 -19.98 -0.21 12.13
CA GLY A 79 -21.41 -0.27 12.37
C GLY A 79 -22.24 -0.13 11.09
N PRO A 80 -23.57 -0.32 11.17
CA PRO A 80 -24.46 -0.25 10.00
C PRO A 80 -24.52 1.14 9.33
N ASP A 81 -24.23 2.20 10.08
CA ASP A 81 -24.25 3.58 9.58
C ASP A 81 -22.85 4.10 9.19
N ASP A 82 -21.80 3.28 9.37
CA ASP A 82 -20.44 3.64 9.03
C ASP A 82 -20.19 3.35 7.54
N GLN A 83 -19.71 4.35 6.80
CA GLN A 83 -19.40 4.17 5.39
C GLN A 83 -18.06 3.47 5.20
N ARG A 84 -18.00 2.56 4.23
CA ARG A 84 -16.77 1.94 3.74
C ARG A 84 -16.70 2.05 2.23
N SER A 85 -15.49 1.89 1.71
CA SER A 85 -15.13 2.07 0.30
C SER A 85 -14.67 0.75 -0.34
N PRO A 86 -14.41 0.73 -1.66
CA PRO A 86 -13.70 -0.37 -2.29
C PRO A 86 -12.23 -0.51 -1.84
N CYS A 87 -11.66 0.50 -1.16
CA CYS A 87 -10.26 0.53 -0.75
C CYS A 87 -10.06 -0.09 0.64
N PRO A 88 -9.40 -1.27 0.76
CA PRO A 88 -9.15 -1.88 2.06
C PRO A 88 -8.21 -1.03 2.94
N GLY A 89 -7.34 -0.22 2.33
CA GLY A 89 -6.44 0.69 3.06
C GLY A 89 -7.21 1.75 3.84
N LEU A 90 -8.07 2.51 3.16
CA LEU A 90 -8.88 3.55 3.81
C LEU A 90 -9.88 2.96 4.80
N ASN A 91 -10.46 1.80 4.49
CA ASN A 91 -11.35 1.09 5.41
C ASN A 91 -10.62 0.68 6.69
N THR A 92 -9.38 0.18 6.57
CA THR A 92 -8.52 -0.15 7.72
C THR A 92 -8.22 1.09 8.56
N LEU A 93 -7.91 2.24 7.93
CA LEU A 93 -7.68 3.49 8.65
C LEU A 93 -8.92 3.92 9.45
N ALA A 94 -10.13 3.80 8.89
CA ALA A 94 -11.37 4.08 9.60
C ALA A 94 -11.65 3.04 10.70
N ASN A 95 -11.44 1.74 10.45
CA ASN A 95 -11.63 0.66 11.44
C ASN A 95 -10.68 0.79 12.64
N HIS A 96 -9.51 1.42 12.47
CA HIS A 96 -8.56 1.72 13.54
C HIS A 96 -8.68 3.15 14.09
N GLY A 97 -9.58 3.97 13.56
CA GLY A 97 -9.78 5.35 14.02
C GLY A 97 -8.64 6.32 13.67
N TYR A 98 -7.80 6.00 12.68
CA TYR A 98 -6.89 6.99 12.06
C TYR A 98 -7.67 7.98 11.18
N LEU A 99 -8.76 7.51 10.57
CA LEU A 99 -9.81 8.34 9.98
C LEU A 99 -11.06 8.25 10.86
N PRO A 100 -12.03 9.19 10.72
CA PRO A 100 -13.32 9.08 11.40
C PRO A 100 -13.91 7.68 11.18
N ARG A 101 -14.26 6.98 12.28
CA ARG A 101 -14.76 5.58 12.23
C ARG A 101 -16.04 5.46 11.39
N SER A 102 -16.83 6.54 11.35
CA SER A 102 -18.01 6.70 10.49
C SER A 102 -17.70 6.68 8.99
N GLY A 103 -16.43 6.79 8.60
CA GLY A 103 -15.99 6.85 7.21
C GLY A 103 -16.45 8.12 6.49
N GLN A 104 -16.72 9.20 7.22
CA GLN A 104 -17.35 10.42 6.68
C GLN A 104 -16.62 11.68 7.14
N ASN A 105 -16.72 12.73 6.33
CA ASN A 105 -16.29 14.10 6.63
C ASN A 105 -14.82 14.27 7.03
N PHE A 106 -13.91 13.72 6.23
CA PHE A 106 -12.46 13.92 6.40
C PHE A 106 -11.86 14.60 5.16
N THR A 107 -10.72 15.24 5.32
CA THR A 107 -10.03 16.02 4.28
C THR A 107 -8.89 15.22 3.63
N ILE A 108 -8.34 15.72 2.53
CA ILE A 108 -7.14 15.13 1.92
C ILE A 108 -5.94 15.09 2.91
N PRO A 109 -5.64 16.17 3.67
CA PRO A 109 -4.65 16.12 4.74
C PRO A 109 -4.89 15.00 5.76
N ASP A 110 -6.13 14.78 6.21
CA ASP A 110 -6.45 13.69 7.15
C ASP A 110 -6.08 12.32 6.57
N VAL A 111 -6.32 12.10 5.27
CA VAL A 111 -5.90 10.86 4.58
C VAL A 111 -4.38 10.71 4.54
N MET A 112 -3.65 11.79 4.31
CA MET A 112 -2.17 11.77 4.27
C MET A 112 -1.58 11.46 5.64
N ASP A 113 -2.06 12.14 6.67
CA ASP A 113 -1.58 11.94 8.04
C ASP A 113 -1.93 10.53 8.53
N ALA A 114 -3.15 10.06 8.27
CA ALA A 114 -3.57 8.70 8.60
C ALA A 114 -2.74 7.62 7.88
N ALA A 115 -2.45 7.80 6.58
CA ALA A 115 -1.64 6.84 5.83
C ALA A 115 -0.17 6.84 6.26
N LEU A 116 0.38 8.00 6.58
CA LEU A 116 1.73 8.13 7.13
C LEU A 116 1.82 7.47 8.51
N ASP A 117 0.85 7.73 9.38
CA ASP A 117 0.88 7.22 10.74
C ASP A 117 0.56 5.73 10.84
N ALA A 118 -0.43 5.22 10.11
CA ALA A 118 -0.75 3.80 10.16
C ALA A 118 0.22 2.94 9.33
N PHE A 119 0.59 3.39 8.13
CA PHE A 119 1.27 2.55 7.14
C PHE A 119 2.69 3.00 6.78
N ASN A 120 3.13 4.19 7.23
CA ASN A 120 4.36 4.85 6.77
C ASN A 120 4.35 5.12 5.25
N VAL A 121 3.18 5.48 4.71
CA VAL A 121 3.00 5.85 3.30
C VAL A 121 3.03 7.36 3.16
N ASN A 122 3.94 7.85 2.32
CA ASN A 122 4.10 9.27 2.05
C ASN A 122 3.02 9.78 1.09
N TRP A 123 2.73 11.08 1.17
CA TRP A 123 1.65 11.74 0.44
C TRP A 123 1.77 11.59 -1.08
N ASP A 124 2.98 11.53 -1.63
CA ASP A 124 3.22 11.43 -3.08
C ASP A 124 2.64 10.14 -3.66
N THR A 125 2.54 9.10 -2.83
CA THR A 125 1.97 7.82 -3.19
C THR A 125 0.45 7.87 -3.39
N ILE A 126 -0.25 8.72 -2.66
CA ILE A 126 -1.72 8.66 -2.56
C ILE A 126 -2.43 9.96 -2.97
N LEU A 127 -1.69 11.06 -3.16
CA LEU A 127 -2.28 12.39 -3.41
C LEU A 127 -3.21 12.42 -4.61
N ILE A 128 -2.80 11.82 -5.73
CA ILE A 128 -3.62 11.84 -6.95
C ILE A 128 -4.93 11.08 -6.71
N ALA A 129 -4.88 9.92 -6.06
CA ALA A 129 -6.07 9.14 -5.72
C ALA A 129 -6.98 9.90 -4.73
N ALA A 130 -6.40 10.54 -3.71
CA ALA A 130 -7.14 11.36 -2.75
C ALA A 130 -7.84 12.56 -3.43
N LYS A 131 -7.17 13.22 -4.39
CA LYS A 131 -7.78 14.29 -5.17
C LYS A 131 -8.96 13.80 -6.02
N PHE A 132 -8.83 12.65 -6.69
CA PHE A 132 -9.95 12.08 -7.44
C PHE A 132 -11.08 11.62 -6.51
N GLY A 133 -10.76 11.06 -5.35
CA GLY A 133 -11.74 10.70 -4.33
C GLY A 133 -12.58 11.90 -3.88
N LEU A 134 -11.97 13.10 -3.81
CA LEU A 134 -12.69 14.30 -3.39
C LEU A 134 -13.81 14.63 -4.39
N LEU A 135 -13.57 14.36 -5.67
CA LEU A 135 -14.47 14.63 -6.78
C LEU A 135 -15.59 13.59 -6.93
N THR A 136 -15.56 12.45 -6.22
CA THR A 136 -16.60 11.41 -6.38
C THR A 136 -17.91 11.72 -5.66
N GLN A 137 -17.96 12.83 -4.93
CA GLN A 137 -19.10 13.20 -4.11
C GLN A 137 -20.17 13.97 -4.88
N ASN A 138 -21.43 13.75 -4.51
CA ASN A 138 -22.57 14.52 -5.00
C ASN A 138 -22.81 15.81 -4.19
N ASN A 139 -22.26 15.90 -2.98
CA ASN A 139 -22.54 17.00 -2.08
C ASN A 139 -21.62 18.19 -2.37
N VAL A 140 -22.18 19.23 -2.99
CA VAL A 140 -21.50 20.50 -3.29
C VAL A 140 -21.28 21.39 -2.06
N GLU A 141 -21.86 21.06 -0.90
CA GLU A 141 -21.80 21.92 0.29
C GLU A 141 -20.46 21.84 1.04
N SER A 142 -19.60 20.86 0.72
CA SER A 142 -18.23 20.81 1.22
C SER A 142 -17.26 20.41 0.13
N GLU A 143 -16.62 21.41 -0.48
CA GLU A 143 -15.61 21.22 -1.52
C GLU A 143 -14.29 20.62 -0.99
N LEU A 144 -14.15 20.44 0.33
CA LEU A 144 -12.89 20.07 0.98
C LEU A 144 -12.94 18.76 1.77
N THR A 145 -14.13 18.25 2.06
CA THR A 145 -14.29 16.99 2.80
C THR A 145 -14.73 15.88 1.87
N MET A 146 -14.44 14.64 2.26
CA MET A 146 -14.82 13.41 1.60
C MET A 146 -15.30 12.34 2.57
N SER A 147 -15.96 11.34 1.99
CA SER A 147 -16.50 10.17 2.67
C SER A 147 -16.15 8.91 1.87
N LEU A 148 -16.07 7.77 2.55
CA LEU A 148 -15.64 6.50 1.95
C LEU A 148 -16.64 5.93 0.96
N GLY A 149 -17.94 6.04 1.21
CA GLY A 149 -18.99 5.47 0.35
C GLY A 149 -18.91 5.96 -1.09
N PRO A 150 -18.88 7.28 -1.35
CA PRO A 150 -18.76 7.84 -2.70
C PRO A 150 -17.53 7.39 -3.50
N LEU A 151 -16.49 6.82 -2.87
CA LEU A 151 -15.31 6.32 -3.60
C LEU A 151 -15.61 5.11 -4.49
N SER A 152 -16.81 4.50 -4.36
CA SER A 152 -17.30 3.44 -5.24
C SER A 152 -17.78 3.91 -6.62
N LEU A 153 -17.67 5.22 -6.92
CA LEU A 153 -18.01 5.76 -8.23
C LEU A 153 -17.18 5.07 -9.33
N HIS A 154 -17.86 4.19 -10.07
CA HIS A 154 -17.24 3.37 -11.09
C HIS A 154 -16.58 4.18 -12.21
N ASN A 155 -15.44 3.70 -12.70
CA ASN A 155 -14.58 4.33 -13.71
C ASN A 155 -13.94 5.68 -13.31
N ALA A 156 -14.05 6.09 -12.04
CA ALA A 156 -13.20 7.14 -11.47
C ALA A 156 -11.85 6.52 -11.05
N VAL A 157 -11.65 6.32 -9.74
CA VAL A 157 -10.55 5.50 -9.20
C VAL A 157 -10.96 4.03 -9.15
N GLU A 158 -12.18 3.73 -8.71
CA GLU A 158 -12.75 2.38 -8.75
C GLU A 158 -12.77 1.85 -10.18
N HIS A 159 -12.39 0.58 -10.33
CA HIS A 159 -12.20 -0.08 -11.61
C HIS A 159 -12.46 -1.59 -11.56
N ASP A 160 -12.76 -2.14 -12.73
CA ASP A 160 -12.90 -3.58 -12.95
C ASP A 160 -11.59 -4.36 -12.70
N ALA A 161 -11.72 -5.69 -12.67
CA ALA A 161 -10.63 -6.64 -12.43
C ALA A 161 -9.90 -6.39 -11.10
N SER A 162 -10.68 -5.98 -10.09
CA SER A 162 -10.26 -5.79 -8.70
C SER A 162 -9.77 -7.09 -8.06
N LEU A 163 -8.90 -6.96 -7.07
CA LEU A 163 -8.30 -8.11 -6.36
C LEU A 163 -9.25 -8.79 -5.38
N SER A 164 -10.27 -8.07 -4.90
CA SER A 164 -11.15 -8.55 -3.82
C SER A 164 -12.61 -8.08 -3.91
N ARG A 165 -12.98 -7.30 -4.94
CA ARG A 165 -14.34 -6.77 -5.17
C ARG A 165 -14.87 -7.29 -6.50
N ASN A 166 -16.19 -7.41 -6.64
CA ASN A 166 -16.77 -7.70 -7.95
C ASN A 166 -16.64 -6.49 -8.86
N ASP A 167 -16.68 -6.72 -10.17
CA ASP A 167 -16.81 -5.64 -11.15
C ASP A 167 -18.20 -5.00 -11.04
N PHE A 168 -18.30 -3.72 -11.40
CA PHE A 168 -19.58 -3.00 -11.42
C PHE A 168 -20.56 -3.55 -12.47
N GLY A 169 -20.02 -4.05 -13.59
CA GLY A 169 -20.79 -4.68 -14.66
C GLY A 169 -21.75 -3.71 -15.35
N ASP A 170 -23.02 -4.10 -15.44
CA ASP A 170 -24.13 -3.25 -15.94
C ASP A 170 -24.72 -2.31 -14.86
N GLY A 171 -24.01 -2.13 -13.75
CA GLY A 171 -24.44 -1.36 -12.59
C GLY A 171 -25.17 -2.17 -11.51
N THR A 172 -25.14 -3.49 -11.61
CA THR A 172 -25.70 -4.41 -10.61
C THR A 172 -24.65 -5.07 -9.71
N GLY A 173 -23.37 -4.98 -10.07
CA GLY A 173 -22.28 -5.60 -9.32
C GLY A 173 -21.92 -4.85 -8.04
N ASP A 174 -21.67 -5.60 -6.96
CA ASP A 174 -21.15 -5.04 -5.71
C ASP A 174 -19.64 -4.79 -5.83
N ASN A 175 -19.29 -3.57 -6.23
CA ASN A 175 -17.91 -3.09 -6.35
C ASN A 175 -17.34 -2.51 -5.04
N VAL A 176 -18.03 -2.67 -3.91
CA VAL A 176 -17.64 -2.06 -2.62
C VAL A 176 -17.13 -3.09 -1.64
N HIS A 177 -17.87 -4.18 -1.43
CA HIS A 177 -17.59 -5.10 -0.35
C HIS A 177 -16.57 -6.18 -0.73
N PHE A 178 -15.81 -6.63 0.26
CA PHE A 178 -14.92 -7.77 0.12
C PHE A 178 -15.69 -9.01 -0.35
N ASN A 179 -15.14 -9.72 -1.32
CA ASN A 179 -15.68 -10.94 -1.88
C ASN A 179 -14.63 -12.06 -1.84
N GLU A 180 -14.85 -13.08 -1.00
CA GLU A 180 -13.90 -14.19 -0.83
C GLU A 180 -13.68 -14.99 -2.13
N THR A 181 -14.71 -15.12 -2.98
CA THR A 181 -14.58 -15.83 -4.27
C THR A 181 -13.64 -15.09 -5.23
N VAL A 182 -13.77 -13.76 -5.32
CA VAL A 182 -12.83 -12.92 -6.09
C VAL A 182 -11.42 -13.01 -5.50
N PHE A 183 -11.33 -12.82 -4.18
CA PHE A 183 -10.07 -12.81 -3.45
C PHE A 183 -9.34 -14.15 -3.47
N ALA A 184 -10.04 -15.27 -3.66
CA ALA A 184 -9.45 -16.61 -3.75
C ALA A 184 -8.31 -16.70 -4.79
N THR A 185 -8.36 -15.89 -5.86
CA THR A 185 -7.27 -15.79 -6.84
C THR A 185 -5.97 -15.31 -6.18
N LEU A 186 -6.03 -14.24 -5.38
CA LEU A 186 -4.88 -13.73 -4.63
C LEU A 186 -4.52 -14.66 -3.47
N ALA A 187 -5.52 -15.15 -2.71
CA ALA A 187 -5.31 -16.03 -1.56
C ALA A 187 -4.48 -17.28 -1.89
N ASN A 188 -4.67 -17.84 -3.09
CA ASN A 188 -3.98 -19.03 -3.59
C ASN A 188 -2.74 -18.74 -4.43
N ALA A 189 -2.38 -17.47 -4.63
CA ALA A 189 -1.24 -17.08 -5.45
C ALA A 189 0.09 -17.53 -4.82
N ASN A 190 1.12 -17.71 -5.65
CA ASN A 190 2.46 -18.13 -5.23
C ASN A 190 2.46 -19.46 -4.44
N PRO A 191 1.95 -20.56 -5.02
CA PRO A 191 1.83 -21.84 -4.31
C PRO A 191 3.20 -22.38 -3.89
N GLY A 192 3.25 -23.04 -2.73
CA GLY A 192 4.48 -23.63 -2.18
C GLY A 192 5.33 -22.70 -1.30
N VAL A 193 4.96 -21.41 -1.20
CA VAL A 193 5.59 -20.45 -0.28
C VAL A 193 4.53 -19.65 0.49
N ASP A 194 4.95 -19.00 1.57
CA ASP A 194 4.12 -18.28 2.54
C ASP A 194 4.12 -16.75 2.38
N PHE A 195 4.61 -16.26 1.24
CA PHE A 195 4.62 -14.84 0.88
C PHE A 195 4.02 -14.56 -0.50
N TYR A 196 3.53 -13.35 -0.71
CA TYR A 196 3.32 -12.76 -2.03
C TYR A 196 4.54 -11.93 -2.43
N ASN A 197 4.79 -11.87 -3.73
CA ASN A 197 5.77 -10.99 -4.35
C ASN A 197 5.22 -10.34 -5.63
N ALA A 198 5.99 -9.44 -6.23
CA ALA A 198 5.61 -8.74 -7.45
C ALA A 198 5.18 -9.67 -8.60
N SER A 199 5.93 -10.76 -8.84
CA SER A 199 5.60 -11.75 -9.88
C SER A 199 4.27 -12.46 -9.62
N SER A 200 4.01 -12.86 -8.37
CA SER A 200 2.72 -13.47 -8.00
C SER A 200 1.57 -12.49 -8.12
N ALA A 201 1.78 -11.20 -7.80
CA ALA A 201 0.78 -10.15 -7.99
C ALA A 201 0.50 -9.90 -9.48
N ALA A 202 1.52 -9.96 -10.34
CA ALA A 202 1.38 -9.89 -11.79
C ALA A 202 0.50 -11.03 -12.34
N ALA A 203 0.76 -12.26 -11.89
CA ALA A 203 -0.04 -13.43 -12.27
C ALA A 203 -1.50 -13.32 -11.79
N VAL A 204 -1.72 -12.79 -10.58
CA VAL A 204 -3.08 -12.50 -10.07
C VAL A 204 -3.77 -11.46 -10.93
N GLN A 205 -3.10 -10.37 -11.30
CA GLN A 205 -3.68 -9.36 -12.17
C GLN A 205 -4.04 -9.90 -13.55
N PHE A 206 -3.20 -10.78 -14.10
CA PHE A 206 -3.53 -11.46 -15.35
C PHE A 206 -4.80 -12.30 -15.20
N ALA A 207 -4.87 -13.14 -14.16
CA ALA A 207 -6.02 -14.02 -13.91
C ALA A 207 -7.31 -13.24 -13.64
N ARG A 208 -7.26 -12.18 -12.82
CA ARG A 208 -8.40 -11.33 -12.52
C ARG A 208 -8.92 -10.60 -13.76
N LEU A 209 -8.01 -10.09 -14.60
CA LEU A 209 -8.41 -9.44 -15.86
C LEU A 209 -9.02 -10.45 -16.84
N ALA A 210 -8.45 -11.65 -16.97
CA ALA A 210 -8.99 -12.69 -17.84
C ALA A 210 -10.40 -13.12 -17.41
N ASP A 211 -10.64 -13.25 -16.11
CA ASP A 211 -11.96 -13.54 -15.55
C ASP A 211 -12.98 -12.42 -15.83
N SER A 212 -12.61 -11.16 -15.58
CA SER A 212 -13.45 -10.01 -15.91
C SER A 212 -13.76 -9.94 -17.41
N ILE A 213 -12.79 -10.18 -18.29
CA ILE A 213 -13.03 -10.20 -19.75
C ILE A 213 -14.02 -11.31 -20.13
N ALA A 214 -13.95 -12.46 -19.46
CA ALA A 214 -14.81 -13.60 -19.76
C ALA A 214 -16.25 -13.43 -19.24
N THR A 215 -16.44 -12.66 -18.17
CA THR A 215 -17.71 -12.61 -17.42
C THR A 215 -18.41 -11.25 -17.44
N ASN A 216 -17.69 -10.16 -17.71
CA ASN A 216 -18.20 -8.80 -17.74
C ASN A 216 -18.11 -8.19 -19.16
N PRO A 217 -19.22 -8.17 -19.93
CA PRO A 217 -19.23 -7.58 -21.28
C PRO A 217 -19.07 -6.04 -21.27
N PHE A 218 -19.14 -5.38 -20.10
CA PHE A 218 -19.00 -3.94 -19.93
C PHE A 218 -17.60 -3.52 -19.46
N ILE A 219 -16.66 -4.48 -19.38
CA ILE A 219 -15.33 -4.25 -18.82
C ILE A 219 -14.62 -3.02 -19.41
N VAL A 220 -14.10 -2.18 -18.52
CA VAL A 220 -13.16 -1.10 -18.86
C VAL A 220 -11.75 -1.50 -18.44
N ASN A 221 -10.87 -1.68 -19.43
CA ASN A 221 -9.48 -2.06 -19.20
C ASN A 221 -8.56 -1.25 -20.11
N THR A 222 -8.16 -0.07 -19.62
CA THR A 222 -7.26 0.86 -20.31
C THR A 222 -5.94 0.99 -19.55
N GLN A 223 -5.04 1.85 -20.06
CA GLN A 223 -3.79 2.17 -19.37
C GLN A 223 -4.02 2.73 -17.96
N LYS A 224 -5.14 3.44 -17.73
CA LYS A 224 -5.49 4.00 -16.41
C LYS A 224 -5.69 2.88 -15.39
N GLU A 225 -6.59 1.94 -15.67
CA GLU A 225 -6.87 0.79 -14.79
C GLU A 225 -5.61 -0.06 -14.59
N PHE A 226 -4.82 -0.27 -15.64
CA PHE A 226 -3.58 -1.03 -15.54
C PHE A 226 -2.57 -0.40 -14.56
N VAL A 227 -2.39 0.92 -14.62
CA VAL A 227 -1.50 1.65 -13.72
C VAL A 227 -2.02 1.62 -12.29
N LEU A 228 -3.32 1.84 -12.08
CA LEU A 228 -3.95 1.80 -10.75
C LEU A 228 -3.80 0.42 -10.09
N ARG A 229 -4.22 -0.65 -10.79
CA ARG A 229 -4.11 -2.05 -10.30
C ARG A 229 -2.67 -2.43 -9.93
N SER A 230 -1.70 -2.00 -10.73
CA SER A 230 -0.27 -2.21 -10.47
C SER A 230 0.22 -1.48 -9.24
N ARG A 231 -0.19 -0.23 -9.04
CA ARG A 231 0.15 0.58 -7.86
C ARG A 231 -0.47 0.01 -6.59
N GLU A 232 -1.73 -0.42 -6.65
CA GLU A 232 -2.42 -1.09 -5.54
C GLU A 232 -1.74 -2.38 -5.12
N SER A 233 -1.23 -3.13 -6.10
CA SER A 233 -0.42 -4.33 -5.81
C SER A 233 0.90 -3.98 -5.13
N GLY A 234 1.58 -2.94 -5.61
CA GLY A 234 2.78 -2.42 -4.95
C GLY A 234 2.51 -1.96 -3.52
N LEU A 235 1.37 -1.32 -3.27
CA LEU A 235 0.97 -0.82 -1.97
C LEU A 235 0.81 -1.95 -0.95
N TYR A 236 0.00 -2.97 -1.19
CA TYR A 236 -0.18 -4.03 -0.19
C TYR A 236 1.14 -4.81 0.04
N LEU A 237 1.95 -5.01 -1.00
CA LEU A 237 3.26 -5.66 -0.89
C LEU A 237 4.25 -4.83 -0.06
N SER A 238 4.17 -3.51 -0.13
CA SER A 238 5.05 -2.60 0.62
C SER A 238 4.58 -2.41 2.07
N ILE A 239 3.28 -2.23 2.28
CA ILE A 239 2.69 -2.01 3.62
C ILE A 239 2.87 -3.24 4.50
N PHE A 240 2.59 -4.43 3.96
CA PHE A 240 2.63 -5.69 4.71
C PHE A 240 3.91 -6.49 4.48
N GLY A 241 4.91 -5.89 3.84
CA GLY A 241 6.16 -6.54 3.49
C GLY A 241 7.34 -5.59 3.56
N ASN A 242 8.30 -5.79 2.66
CA ASN A 242 9.44 -4.90 2.53
C ASN A 242 9.24 -3.95 1.33
N PRO A 243 9.20 -2.62 1.54
CA PRO A 243 8.94 -1.64 0.48
C PRO A 243 9.95 -1.63 -0.68
N LEU A 244 11.14 -2.20 -0.51
CA LEU A 244 12.17 -2.21 -1.55
C LEU A 244 12.14 -3.48 -2.40
N THR A 245 11.67 -4.60 -1.82
CA THR A 245 11.64 -5.91 -2.51
C THR A 245 10.23 -6.36 -2.89
N GLY A 246 9.20 -5.79 -2.26
CA GLY A 246 7.81 -6.16 -2.48
C GLY A 246 7.50 -7.60 -2.08
N VAL A 247 8.16 -8.12 -1.05
CA VAL A 247 7.87 -9.45 -0.48
C VAL A 247 7.06 -9.27 0.80
N ALA A 248 5.83 -9.78 0.83
CA ALA A 248 4.90 -9.64 1.95
C ALA A 248 4.37 -11.01 2.41
N PRO A 249 4.43 -11.34 3.72
CA PRO A 249 3.80 -12.54 4.25
C PRO A 249 2.32 -12.63 3.92
N LYS A 250 1.87 -13.82 3.50
CA LYS A 250 0.48 -14.05 3.06
C LYS A 250 -0.51 -13.81 4.19
N ASN A 251 -0.19 -14.22 5.41
CA ASN A 251 -1.07 -14.04 6.57
C ASN A 251 -1.42 -12.56 6.78
N PHE A 252 -0.45 -11.65 6.71
CA PHE A 252 -0.69 -10.22 6.89
C PHE A 252 -1.61 -9.64 5.83
N VAL A 253 -1.31 -9.94 4.55
CA VAL A 253 -2.11 -9.46 3.42
C VAL A 253 -3.52 -10.06 3.47
N GLN A 254 -3.67 -11.32 3.83
CA GLN A 254 -4.97 -11.98 3.91
C GLN A 254 -5.85 -11.39 5.03
N ILE A 255 -5.29 -11.12 6.21
CA ILE A 255 -6.00 -10.43 7.30
C ILE A 255 -6.43 -9.03 6.86
N PHE A 256 -5.50 -8.28 6.25
CA PHE A 256 -5.79 -6.93 5.76
C PHE A 256 -6.97 -6.90 4.78
N PHE A 257 -7.02 -7.81 3.81
CA PHE A 257 -8.14 -7.81 2.85
C PHE A 257 -9.45 -8.34 3.43
N ARG A 258 -9.41 -9.38 4.28
CA ARG A 258 -10.62 -10.02 4.84
C ARG A 258 -11.25 -9.25 5.98
N GLU A 259 -10.42 -8.63 6.82
CA GLU A 259 -10.85 -8.00 8.08
C GLU A 259 -10.69 -6.48 8.04
N GLU A 260 -9.97 -5.95 7.04
CA GLU A 260 -9.62 -4.52 6.97
C GLU A 260 -9.04 -4.06 8.30
N ARG A 261 -8.07 -4.85 8.78
CA ARG A 261 -7.40 -4.77 10.08
C ARG A 261 -5.89 -4.80 9.89
N LEU A 262 -5.18 -4.04 10.71
CA LEU A 262 -3.73 -4.17 10.86
C LEU A 262 -3.38 -5.49 11.61
N PRO A 263 -2.55 -6.38 11.05
CA PRO A 263 -2.23 -7.68 11.63
C PRO A 263 -1.19 -7.60 12.76
N ILE A 264 -1.41 -6.70 13.71
CA ILE A 264 -0.48 -6.39 14.83
C ILE A 264 -0.32 -7.61 15.74
N GLU A 265 -1.42 -8.30 16.05
CA GLU A 265 -1.41 -9.51 16.90
C GLU A 265 -0.65 -10.66 16.25
N GLU A 266 -0.62 -10.69 14.92
CA GLU A 266 0.11 -11.65 14.12
C GLU A 266 1.59 -11.28 13.91
N GLY A 267 2.02 -10.16 14.49
CA GLY A 267 3.41 -9.72 14.51
C GLY A 267 3.79 -8.74 13.40
N TRP A 268 2.83 -8.19 12.65
CA TRP A 268 3.13 -7.11 11.74
C TRP A 268 3.49 -5.84 12.50
N THR A 269 4.50 -5.15 11.98
CA THR A 269 4.89 -3.81 12.43
C THR A 269 5.01 -2.89 11.23
N LYS A 270 4.55 -1.65 11.39
CA LYS A 270 4.75 -0.58 10.40
C LYS A 270 6.20 -0.53 9.93
N SER A 271 6.41 -0.46 8.61
CA SER A 271 7.74 -0.37 8.01
C SER A 271 8.53 0.82 8.57
N THR A 272 9.82 0.64 8.86
CA THR A 272 10.73 1.74 9.21
C THR A 272 11.23 2.50 7.97
N THR A 273 11.08 1.91 6.78
CA THR A 273 11.37 2.57 5.50
C THR A 273 10.11 3.25 5.00
N LEU A 274 10.19 4.56 4.73
CA LEU A 274 9.09 5.35 4.19
C LEU A 274 8.69 4.83 2.81
N ILE A 275 7.41 4.57 2.62
CA ILE A 275 6.84 4.13 1.35
C ILE A 275 6.52 5.38 0.51
N THR A 276 7.29 5.59 -0.54
CA THR A 276 7.13 6.67 -1.54
C THR A 276 6.90 6.08 -2.92
N SER A 277 6.55 6.91 -3.90
CA SER A 277 6.44 6.50 -5.31
C SER A 277 7.76 5.91 -5.83
N ASP A 278 8.91 6.41 -5.36
CA ASP A 278 10.23 5.90 -5.75
C ASP A 278 10.47 4.48 -5.22
N THR A 279 10.05 4.20 -3.98
CA THR A 279 10.19 2.85 -3.41
C THR A 279 9.20 1.85 -4.04
N LEU A 280 8.03 2.32 -4.48
CA LEU A 280 7.04 1.49 -5.15
C LEU A 280 7.39 1.17 -6.61
N ALA A 281 8.04 2.10 -7.31
CA ALA A 281 8.27 2.00 -8.74
C ALA A 281 8.96 0.69 -9.21
N PRO A 282 9.96 0.12 -8.50
CA PRO A 282 10.55 -1.18 -8.87
C PRO A 282 9.53 -2.33 -8.80
N ILE A 283 8.70 -2.36 -7.76
CA ILE A 283 7.66 -3.39 -7.57
C ILE A 283 6.64 -3.29 -8.70
N GLU A 284 6.13 -2.09 -8.96
CA GLU A 284 5.17 -1.85 -10.04
C GLU A 284 5.75 -2.19 -11.41
N THR A 285 7.04 -1.96 -11.63
CA THR A 285 7.71 -2.29 -12.89
C THR A 285 7.70 -3.79 -13.14
N ILE A 286 7.99 -4.60 -12.14
CA ILE A 286 7.92 -6.06 -12.25
C ILE A 286 6.47 -6.50 -12.48
N VAL A 287 5.53 -5.98 -11.69
CA VAL A 287 4.10 -6.30 -11.83
C VAL A 287 3.62 -6.03 -13.25
N ARG A 288 3.91 -4.85 -13.80
CA ARG A 288 3.51 -4.46 -15.15
C ARG A 288 4.21 -5.26 -16.24
N ALA A 289 5.48 -5.61 -16.05
CA ALA A 289 6.25 -6.36 -17.03
C ALA A 289 5.76 -7.82 -17.13
N GLU A 290 5.34 -8.42 -16.02
CA GLU A 290 5.01 -9.84 -15.94
C GLU A 290 3.50 -10.13 -16.02
N SER A 291 2.64 -9.11 -15.99
CA SER A 291 1.17 -9.31 -16.00
C SER A 291 0.59 -9.64 -17.37
N ASN A 292 1.42 -9.69 -18.44
CA ASN A 292 0.99 -9.91 -19.82
C ASN A 292 -0.22 -9.06 -20.24
N TRP A 293 -0.23 -7.79 -19.80
CA TRP A 293 -1.40 -6.93 -19.97
C TRP A 293 -1.62 -6.53 -21.43
N THR A 294 -2.89 -6.53 -21.84
CA THR A 294 -3.36 -5.96 -23.10
C THR A 294 -4.62 -5.14 -22.86
N ALA A 295 -4.70 -3.95 -23.44
CA ALA A 295 -5.92 -3.14 -23.40
C ALA A 295 -7.09 -3.84 -24.10
N THR A 296 -8.31 -3.63 -23.61
CA THR A 296 -9.52 -3.99 -24.36
C THR A 296 -9.74 -3.00 -25.50
N THR A 297 -10.51 -3.39 -26.52
CA THR A 297 -10.79 -2.55 -27.69
C THR A 297 -11.77 -1.41 -27.40
N THR A 298 -12.45 -1.45 -26.26
CA THR A 298 -13.42 -0.46 -25.80
C THR A 298 -12.73 0.73 -25.14
N CYS A 299 -12.98 1.93 -25.66
CA CYS A 299 -12.61 3.18 -25.00
C CYS A 299 -13.69 3.49 -23.95
N GLY A 300 -13.45 3.09 -22.70
CA GLY A 300 -14.32 3.46 -21.57
C GLY A 300 -14.36 4.98 -21.36
N PRO A 301 -15.44 5.53 -20.80
CA PRO A 301 -15.47 6.93 -20.41
C PRO A 301 -14.48 7.21 -19.28
N LEU A 302 -13.84 8.38 -19.31
CA LEU A 302 -13.13 8.89 -18.14
C LEU A 302 -14.17 9.57 -17.23
N VAL A 303 -14.46 8.97 -16.08
CA VAL A 303 -15.36 9.56 -15.08
C VAL A 303 -14.53 10.45 -14.16
N LEU A 304 -14.88 11.74 -14.07
CA LEU A 304 -14.16 12.71 -13.24
C LEU A 304 -14.91 13.03 -11.95
N ALA A 305 -16.24 13.03 -12.01
CA ALA A 305 -17.15 13.30 -10.91
C ALA A 305 -18.53 12.71 -11.26
N PRO A 306 -19.48 12.60 -10.32
CA PRO A 306 -20.84 12.19 -10.63
C PRO A 306 -21.45 13.06 -11.74
N GLY A 307 -21.98 12.41 -12.78
CA GLY A 307 -22.54 13.09 -13.95
C GLY A 307 -21.52 13.76 -14.89
N LEU A 308 -20.22 13.78 -14.55
CA LEU A 308 -19.15 14.34 -15.36
C LEU A 308 -18.29 13.24 -15.97
N THR A 309 -18.56 12.93 -17.24
CA THR A 309 -17.84 11.91 -18.01
C THR A 309 -17.22 12.50 -19.28
N VAL A 310 -15.98 12.13 -19.57
CA VAL A 310 -15.27 12.55 -20.77
C VAL A 310 -15.11 11.34 -21.69
N ASN A 311 -15.69 11.43 -22.88
CA ASN A 311 -15.52 10.40 -23.90
C ASN A 311 -14.11 10.48 -24.48
N GLN A 312 -13.26 9.51 -24.15
CA GLN A 312 -11.87 9.48 -24.60
C GLN A 312 -11.72 9.39 -26.13
N ALA A 313 -12.70 8.83 -26.84
CA ALA A 313 -12.67 8.76 -28.30
C ALA A 313 -12.88 10.14 -28.96
N LYS A 314 -13.49 11.10 -28.25
CA LYS A 314 -13.72 12.47 -28.73
C LYS A 314 -12.57 13.44 -28.43
N LEU A 315 -11.61 13.03 -27.59
CA LEU A 315 -10.42 13.84 -27.26
C LEU A 315 -9.30 13.71 -28.31
N ALA A 316 -9.44 12.79 -29.28
CA ALA A 316 -8.44 12.53 -30.31
C ALA A 316 -8.68 13.35 -31.62
N LEU A 317 -9.45 14.44 -31.54
CA LEU A 317 -9.71 15.40 -32.62
C LEU A 317 -8.93 16.70 -32.40
#